data_AF-A0A9Q0QPU0-F1
#
_entry.id   AF-A0A9Q0QPU0-F1
#
_cell.length_a   1.000
_cell.length_b   1.000
_cell.length_c   1.000
_cell.angle_alpha   90.00
_cell.angle_beta   90.00
_cell.angle_gamma   90.00
#
_symmetry.space_group_name_H-M   'P 1'
#
loop_
_entity.id
_entity.type
_entity.pdbx_description
1 polymer ?
#
loop_
_entity_poly.entity_id
_entity_poly.type
_entity_poly.pdbx_seq_one_letter_code
_entity_poly.pdbx_strand_id
1 'polypeptide(L)'
;MFRQPWVLIRGHLSKGNVTVAGDAMHPMPPGLGQGGGSALEDAVILGRHIGNSFLQNGGRIMPAEVSRAIEGYVKERRWHVIGLIMASYLAAWARQVRSGWLTKLIRDIIFYKLLHSFVFGSTYFDCGGLPRVPSKLD
;
A
#
# COMPACT_ATOMS: atom_id res chain seq x y z
N MET A 1 17.95 -2.72 -2.54
CA MET A 1 17.91 -1.24 -2.58
C MET A 1 16.60 -0.82 -1.92
N PHE A 2 16.60 -0.43 -0.65
CA PHE A 2 15.36 -0.10 0.09
C PHE A 2 15.04 1.38 -0.10
N ARG A 3 13.86 1.73 -0.63
CA ARG A 3 13.40 3.12 -0.54
C ARG A 3 13.13 3.43 0.94
N GLN A 4 13.57 4.60 1.37
CA GLN A 4 13.36 5.04 2.74
C GLN A 4 11.88 5.40 2.96
N PRO A 5 11.27 5.09 4.12
CA PRO A 5 9.85 5.37 4.40
C PRO A 5 9.46 6.84 4.19
N TRP A 6 10.40 7.76 4.41
CA TRP A 6 10.22 9.21 4.24
C TRP A 6 9.86 9.61 2.81
N VAL A 7 10.27 8.82 1.82
CA VAL A 7 9.94 9.03 0.40
C VAL A 7 8.45 8.77 0.15
N LEU A 8 7.80 7.86 0.89
CA LEU A 8 6.35 7.66 0.79
C LEU A 8 5.56 8.75 1.54
N ILE A 9 6.14 9.27 2.62
CA ILE A 9 5.53 10.33 3.41
C ILE A 9 5.58 11.67 2.66
N ARG A 10 6.65 11.98 1.93
CA ARG A 10 6.84 13.29 1.27
C ARG A 10 6.90 13.25 -0.26
N GLY A 11 7.11 12.09 -0.86
CA GLY A 11 7.29 11.95 -2.31
C GLY A 11 5.99 12.00 -3.08
N HIS A 12 6.10 12.43 -4.33
CA HIS A 12 5.07 12.27 -5.34
C HIS A 12 5.19 10.85 -5.91
N LEU A 13 4.20 10.00 -5.63
CA LEU A 13 4.19 8.60 -6.08
C LEU A 13 3.58 8.45 -7.48
N SER A 14 2.94 9.49 -7.97
CA SER A 14 2.50 9.65 -9.35
C SER A 14 3.06 10.92 -9.97
N LYS A 15 3.19 10.91 -11.29
CA LYS A 15 3.52 12.08 -12.11
C LYS A 15 2.62 12.09 -13.33
N GLY A 16 1.53 12.86 -13.25
CA GLY A 16 0.48 12.84 -14.28
C GLY A 16 -0.09 11.44 -14.43
N ASN A 17 -0.04 10.90 -15.66
CA ASN A 17 -0.62 9.61 -16.01
C ASN A 17 0.27 8.40 -15.70
N VAL A 18 1.33 8.59 -14.91
CA VAL A 18 2.31 7.55 -14.61
C VAL A 18 2.42 7.38 -13.10
N THR A 19 2.39 6.13 -12.66
CA THR A 19 2.64 5.72 -11.27
C THR A 19 3.35 4.38 -11.26
N VAL A 20 3.89 4.02 -10.10
CA VAL A 20 4.46 2.70 -9.82
C VAL A 20 3.62 2.01 -8.74
N ALA A 21 3.65 0.68 -8.71
CA ALA A 21 2.94 -0.17 -7.76
C ALA A 21 3.87 -1.28 -7.23
N GLY A 22 3.43 -1.99 -6.19
CA GLY A 22 4.17 -3.09 -5.58
C GLY A 22 5.51 -2.65 -4.98
N ASP A 23 6.51 -3.53 -4.98
CA ASP A 23 7.82 -3.26 -4.40
C ASP A 23 8.52 -2.01 -4.97
N ALA A 24 8.17 -1.58 -6.19
CA ALA A 24 8.70 -0.34 -6.78
C ALA A 24 8.15 0.92 -6.08
N MET A 25 6.89 0.86 -5.65
CA MET A 25 6.23 1.88 -4.84
C MET A 25 6.65 1.76 -3.37
N HIS A 26 6.58 0.55 -2.82
CA HIS A 26 6.68 0.30 -1.39
C HIS A 26 7.59 -0.88 -1.03
N PRO A 27 8.90 -0.75 -1.25
CA PRO A 27 9.82 -1.83 -0.90
C PRO A 27 9.77 -2.08 0.61
N MET A 28 9.24 -3.23 0.98
CA MET A 28 9.08 -3.62 2.37
C MET A 28 10.26 -4.46 2.85
N PRO A 29 10.71 -4.25 4.11
CA PRO A 29 11.59 -5.21 4.76
C PRO A 29 10.95 -6.62 4.72
N PRO A 30 11.72 -7.69 4.45
CA PRO A 30 11.17 -9.05 4.32
C PRO A 30 10.54 -9.58 5.62
N GLY A 31 10.70 -8.86 6.73
CA GLY A 31 10.32 -9.29 8.07
C GLY A 31 8.83 -9.57 8.30
N LEU A 32 7.90 -9.14 7.44
CA LEU A 32 6.47 -9.48 7.60
C LEU A 32 5.91 -10.35 6.47
N GLY A 33 6.66 -10.60 5.39
CA GLY A 33 6.17 -11.36 4.23
C GLY A 33 4.98 -10.72 3.49
N GLN A 34 4.65 -9.45 3.76
CA GLN A 34 3.48 -8.76 3.20
C GLN A 34 3.73 -8.06 1.84
N GLY A 35 4.94 -8.16 1.27
CA GLY A 35 5.29 -7.56 -0.03
C GLY A 35 4.34 -7.97 -1.15
N GLY A 36 4.21 -9.29 -1.36
CA GLY A 36 3.37 -9.83 -2.42
C GLY A 36 1.89 -9.52 -2.26
N GLY A 37 1.35 -9.65 -1.05
CA GLY A 37 -0.06 -9.32 -0.76
C GLY A 37 -0.36 -7.85 -1.05
N SER A 38 0.48 -6.94 -0.55
CA SER A 38 0.31 -5.50 -0.77
C SER A 38 0.42 -5.10 -2.25
N ALA A 39 1.22 -5.82 -3.05
CA ALA A 39 1.28 -5.63 -4.49
C ALA A 39 -0.01 -6.06 -5.22
N LEU A 40 -0.68 -7.13 -4.76
CA LEU A 40 -1.98 -7.55 -5.30
C LEU A 40 -3.08 -6.54 -4.97
N GLU A 41 -3.09 -6.02 -3.74
CA GLU A 41 -4.02 -4.97 -3.34
C GLU A 41 -3.86 -3.72 -4.22
N ASP A 42 -2.63 -3.31 -4.51
CA ASP A 42 -2.37 -2.20 -5.43
C ASP A 42 -2.98 -2.44 -6.81
N ALA A 43 -2.87 -3.65 -7.35
CA ALA A 43 -3.42 -3.99 -8.66
C ALA A 43 -4.95 -3.85 -8.67
N VAL A 44 -5.63 -4.33 -7.63
CA VAL A 44 -7.09 -4.20 -7.50
C VAL A 44 -7.50 -2.73 -7.39
N ILE A 45 -6.84 -1.96 -6.54
CA ILE A 45 -7.23 -0.56 -6.27
C ILE A 45 -6.92 0.33 -7.47
N LEU A 46 -5.75 0.17 -8.09
CA LEU A 46 -5.42 0.87 -9.33
C LEU A 46 -6.41 0.52 -10.46
N GLY A 47 -6.69 -0.78 -10.64
CA GLY A 47 -7.67 -1.25 -11.62
C GLY A 47 -9.07 -0.70 -11.37
N ARG A 48 -9.50 -0.61 -10.11
CA ARG A 48 -10.79 -0.03 -9.71
C ARG A 48 -10.86 1.46 -10.04
N HIS A 49 -9.84 2.25 -9.70
CA HIS A 49 -9.80 3.68 -10.01
C HIS A 49 -9.81 3.94 -11.51
N ILE A 50 -8.98 3.23 -12.28
CA ILE A 50 -8.94 3.37 -13.75
C ILE A 50 -10.24 2.89 -14.39
N GLY A 51 -10.76 1.73 -13.98
CA GLY A 51 -11.99 1.16 -14.53
C GLY A 51 -13.22 2.04 -14.27
N ASN A 52 -13.32 2.62 -13.07
CA ASN A 52 -14.40 3.56 -12.75
C ASN A 52 -14.29 4.83 -13.61
N SER A 53 -13.08 5.37 -13.75
CA SER A 53 -12.82 6.51 -14.64
C SER A 53 -13.21 6.18 -16.09
N PHE A 54 -12.86 5.00 -16.60
CA PHE A 54 -13.21 4.55 -17.94
C PHE A 54 -14.73 4.51 -18.16
N LEU A 55 -15.48 3.92 -17.23
CA LEU A 55 -16.95 3.85 -17.30
C LEU A 55 -17.61 5.23 -17.23
N GLN A 56 -17.14 6.10 -16.35
CA GLN A 56 -17.65 7.47 -16.22
C GLN A 56 -17.44 8.31 -17.48
N ASN A 57 -16.41 7.99 -18.26
CA ASN A 57 -16.08 8.67 -19.51
C ASN A 57 -16.68 7.99 -20.76
N GLY A 58 -17.71 7.15 -20.58
CA GLY A 58 -18.38 6.47 -21.69
C GLY A 58 -17.45 5.52 -22.45
N GLY A 59 -16.56 4.83 -21.72
CA GLY A 59 -15.62 3.88 -22.30
C GLY A 59 -14.42 4.52 -23.01
N ARG A 60 -14.05 5.74 -22.60
CA ARG A 60 -12.88 6.44 -23.15
C ARG A 60 -11.83 6.66 -22.07
N ILE A 61 -10.56 6.43 -22.44
CA ILE A 61 -9.42 6.78 -21.59
C ILE A 61 -9.06 8.23 -21.88
N MET A 62 -9.42 9.14 -20.97
CA MET A 62 -9.10 10.56 -21.09
C MET A 62 -7.84 10.88 -20.25
N PRO A 63 -6.80 11.53 -20.81
CA PRO A 63 -5.56 11.80 -20.08
C PRO A 63 -5.76 12.49 -18.73
N ALA A 64 -6.59 13.53 -18.66
CA ALA A 64 -6.82 14.26 -17.40
C ALA A 64 -7.51 13.38 -16.32
N GLU A 65 -8.37 12.48 -16.75
CA GLU A 65 -9.13 11.57 -15.88
C GLU A 65 -8.25 10.43 -15.37
N VAL A 66 -7.35 9.92 -16.20
CA VAL A 66 -6.34 8.92 -15.81
C VAL A 66 -5.43 9.47 -14.72
N SER A 67 -4.95 10.71 -14.85
CA SER A 67 -4.14 11.35 -13.80
C SER A 67 -4.88 11.37 -12.47
N ARG A 68 -6.17 11.77 -12.48
CA ARG A 68 -7.00 11.83 -11.28
C ARG A 68 -7.29 10.44 -10.69
N ALA A 69 -7.52 9.43 -11.53
CA ALA A 69 -7.66 8.05 -11.09
C ALA A 69 -6.39 7.52 -10.42
N ILE A 70 -5.23 7.80 -11.00
CA ILE A 70 -3.92 7.44 -10.44
C ILE A 70 -3.67 8.14 -9.10
N GLU A 71 -3.98 9.44 -9.00
CA GLU A 71 -3.88 10.19 -7.75
C GLU A 71 -4.82 9.62 -6.67
N GLY A 72 -6.03 9.22 -7.06
CA GLY A 72 -6.99 8.52 -6.19
C GLY A 72 -6.41 7.23 -5.63
N TYR A 73 -5.85 6.38 -6.50
CA TYR A 73 -5.13 5.16 -6.10
C TYR A 73 -4.01 5.46 -5.10
N VAL A 74 -3.11 6.40 -5.44
CA VAL A 74 -1.96 6.74 -4.58
C VAL A 74 -2.43 7.23 -3.21
N LYS A 75 -3.45 8.10 -3.18
CA LYS A 75 -4.00 8.66 -1.95
C LYS A 75 -4.60 7.58 -1.05
N GLU A 76 -5.33 6.63 -1.65
CA GLU A 76 -5.94 5.51 -0.92
C GLU A 76 -4.88 4.58 -0.32
N ARG A 77 -3.81 4.29 -1.05
CA ARG A 77 -2.76 3.37 -0.60
C ARG A 77 -1.76 3.96 0.38
N ARG A 78 -1.53 5.27 0.33
CA ARG A 78 -0.40 5.92 1.03
C ARG A 78 -0.30 5.56 2.51
N TRP A 79 -1.38 5.73 3.26
CA TRP A 79 -1.36 5.50 4.70
C TRP A 79 -1.27 4.01 5.07
N HIS A 80 -1.92 3.16 4.28
CA HIS A 80 -1.87 1.71 4.48
C HIS A 80 -0.44 1.18 4.30
N VAL A 81 0.19 1.56 3.19
CA VAL A 81 1.56 1.20 2.84
C VAL A 81 2.58 1.73 3.86
N ILE A 82 2.43 2.98 4.31
CA ILE A 82 3.31 3.57 5.34
C ILE A 82 3.25 2.73 6.62
N GLY A 83 2.05 2.36 7.07
CA GLY A 83 1.90 1.55 8.26
C GLY A 83 2.52 0.15 8.12
N LEU A 84 2.36 -0.50 6.97
CA LEU A 84 2.97 -1.82 6.70
C LEU A 84 4.50 -1.77 6.74
N ILE A 85 5.10 -0.72 6.17
CA ILE A 85 6.54 -0.51 6.21
C ILE A 85 7.02 -0.28 7.63
N MET A 86 6.35 0.60 8.39
CA MET A 86 6.69 0.87 9.80
C MET A 86 6.58 -0.39 10.66
N ALA A 87 5.51 -1.17 10.50
CA ALA A 87 5.32 -2.45 11.16
C ALA A 87 6.45 -3.44 10.81
N SER A 88 6.86 -3.49 9.54
CA SER A 88 7.96 -4.35 9.08
C SER A 88 9.31 -3.96 9.69
N TYR A 89 9.60 -2.66 9.79
CA TYR A 89 10.81 -2.16 10.46
C TYR A 89 10.80 -2.49 11.96
N LEU A 90 9.67 -2.29 12.65
CA LEU A 90 9.56 -2.62 14.07
C LEU A 90 9.68 -4.12 14.34
N ALA A 91 9.09 -4.96 13.48
CA ALA A 91 9.25 -6.41 13.56
C ALA A 91 10.69 -6.84 13.33
N ALA A 92 11.40 -6.23 12.37
CA ALA A 92 12.82 -6.48 12.15
C ALA A 92 13.68 -6.06 13.35
N TRP A 93 13.42 -4.87 13.91
CA TRP A 93 14.10 -4.37 15.11
C TRP A 93 13.88 -5.28 16.33
N ALA A 94 12.64 -5.71 16.56
CA ALA A 94 12.28 -6.59 17.67
C ALA A 94 13.02 -7.94 17.63
N ARG A 95 13.36 -8.43 16.44
CA ARG A 95 14.17 -9.66 16.27
C ARG A 95 15.65 -9.46 16.57
N GLN A 96 16.19 -8.26 16.34
CA GLN A 96 17.63 -7.99 16.41
C GLN A 96 18.09 -7.41 17.76
N VAL A 97 17.17 -6.89 18.59
CA VAL A 97 17.49 -6.33 19.90
C VAL A 97 18.00 -7.41 20.87
N ARG A 98 19.23 -7.20 21.38
CA ARG A 98 19.84 -8.01 22.46
C ARG A 98 19.22 -7.67 23.81
N SER A 99 18.98 -8.70 24.61
CA SER A 99 18.04 -8.71 25.74
C SER A 99 18.51 -7.99 27.02
N GLY A 100 17.85 -6.89 27.35
CA GLY A 100 17.62 -6.41 28.73
C GLY A 100 16.14 -6.54 29.13
N TRP A 101 15.83 -6.55 30.43
CA TRP A 101 14.44 -6.66 30.93
C TRP A 101 13.54 -5.53 30.40
N LEU A 102 14.06 -4.30 30.37
CA LEU A 102 13.36 -3.12 29.87
C LEU A 102 13.09 -3.21 28.36
N THR A 103 14.06 -3.71 27.59
CA THR A 103 13.88 -3.92 26.15
C THR A 103 12.88 -5.02 25.83
N LYS A 104 12.77 -6.07 26.67
CA LYS A 104 11.73 -7.09 26.54
C LYS A 104 10.35 -6.49 26.80
N LEU A 105 10.19 -5.70 27.86
CA LEU A 105 8.91 -5.05 28.17
C LEU A 105 8.47 -4.08 27.05
N ILE A 106 9.39 -3.24 26.57
CA ILE A 106 9.13 -2.31 25.46
C ILE A 106 8.79 -3.07 24.18
N ARG A 107 9.56 -4.11 23.85
CA ARG A 107 9.29 -4.98 22.71
C ARG A 107 7.92 -5.61 22.82
N ASP A 108 7.58 -6.21 23.95
CA ASP A 108 6.32 -6.94 24.09
C ASP A 108 5.13 -5.96 24.05
N ILE A 109 5.22 -4.77 24.65
CA ILE A 109 4.17 -3.74 24.54
C ILE A 109 4.01 -3.25 23.08
N ILE A 110 5.10 -2.88 22.41
CA ILE A 110 5.04 -2.36 21.02
C ILE A 110 4.62 -3.46 20.05
N PHE A 111 5.16 -4.67 20.18
CA PHE A 111 4.88 -5.79 19.31
C PHE A 111 3.44 -6.26 19.49
N TYR A 112 2.96 -6.48 20.73
CA TYR A 112 1.59 -6.93 20.93
C TYR A 112 0.53 -5.85 20.69
N LYS A 113 0.76 -4.56 20.99
CA LYS A 113 -0.25 -3.53 20.67
C LYS A 113 -0.22 -3.09 19.22
N LEU A 114 0.95 -2.73 18.69
CA LEU A 114 1.04 -2.11 17.37
C LEU A 114 1.05 -3.15 16.26
N LEU A 115 1.85 -4.20 16.39
CA LEU A 115 1.91 -5.25 15.37
C LEU A 115 0.59 -6.01 15.32
N HIS A 116 0.00 -6.37 16.46
CA HIS A 116 -1.26 -7.10 16.45
C HIS A 116 -2.42 -6.25 15.91
N SER A 117 -2.63 -5.01 16.39
CA SER A 117 -3.71 -4.18 15.84
C SER A 117 -3.51 -3.83 14.36
N PHE A 118 -2.28 -3.57 13.92
CA PHE A 118 -2.05 -3.13 12.55
C PHE A 118 -1.95 -4.29 11.55
N VAL A 119 -1.26 -5.39 11.90
CA VAL A 119 -1.14 -6.57 11.02
C VAL A 119 -2.47 -7.30 10.90
N PHE A 120 -3.20 -7.54 12.01
CA PHE A 120 -4.52 -8.19 11.91
C PHE A 120 -5.59 -7.26 11.30
N GLY A 121 -5.46 -5.94 11.45
CA GLY A 121 -6.30 -4.98 10.73
C GLY A 121 -5.98 -4.91 9.23
N SER A 122 -4.74 -5.21 8.83
CA SER A 122 -4.29 -5.17 7.43
C SER A 122 -4.48 -6.49 6.68
N THR A 123 -4.60 -7.63 7.37
CA THR A 123 -4.94 -8.92 6.72
C THR A 123 -6.32 -8.93 6.06
N TYR A 124 -7.18 -7.99 6.44
CA TYR A 124 -8.50 -7.76 5.84
C TYR A 124 -8.60 -6.35 5.25
N PHE A 125 -7.56 -5.89 4.55
CA PHE A 125 -7.68 -4.63 3.81
C PHE A 125 -8.71 -4.80 2.68
N ASP A 126 -9.85 -4.13 2.81
CA ASP A 126 -10.87 -4.11 1.77
C ASP A 126 -10.40 -3.25 0.58
N CYS A 127 -10.04 -3.92 -0.51
CA CYS A 127 -9.61 -3.28 -1.75
C CYS A 127 -10.80 -2.75 -2.59
N GLY A 128 -12.03 -3.09 -2.19
CA GLY A 128 -13.23 -2.95 -2.99
C GLY A 128 -13.29 -3.92 -4.16
N GLY A 129 -14.37 -3.84 -4.94
CA GLY A 129 -14.58 -4.66 -6.14
C GLY A 129 -14.14 -3.96 -7.42
N LEU A 130 -13.59 -4.73 -8.36
CA LEU A 130 -13.37 -4.23 -9.71
C LEU A 130 -14.71 -3.92 -10.39
N PRO A 131 -14.82 -2.78 -11.10
CA PRO A 131 -16.02 -2.47 -11.87
C PRO A 131 -16.15 -3.45 -13.05
N ARG A 132 -17.39 -3.80 -13.39
CA ARG A 132 -17.67 -4.58 -14.60
C ARG A 132 -17.57 -3.67 -15.81
N VAL A 133 -16.42 -3.74 -16.50
CA VAL A 133 -16.21 -3.07 -17.77
C VAL A 133 -16.63 -4.02 -18.90
N PRO A 134 -17.65 -3.67 -19.72
CA PRO A 134 -18.08 -4.53 -20.83
C PRO A 134 -16.97 -4.64 -21.88
N SER A 135 -16.80 -5.82 -22.47
CA SER A 135 -15.76 -6.08 -23.49
C SER A 135 -16.07 -5.44 -24.84
N LYS A 136 -17.30 -4.96 -25.03
CA LYS A 136 -17.77 -4.18 -26.18
C LYS A 136 -18.47 -2.94 -25.65
N LEU A 137 -18.15 -1.79 -26.23
CA LEU A 137 -18.89 -0.55 -26.05
C LEU A 137 -19.86 -0.47 -27.23
N ASP A 138 -21.16 -0.47 -26.94
CA ASP A 138 -22.21 -0.29 -27.96
C ASP A 138 -22.20 1.13 -28.54
#